data_AF-A0A7X2PM88-F1
#
_entry.id   AF-A0A7X2PM88-F1
#
_cell.length_a   1.000
_cell.length_b   1.000
_cell.length_c   1.000
_cell.angle_alpha   90.00
_cell.angle_beta   90.00
_cell.angle_gamma   90.00
#
_symmetry.space_group_name_H-M   'P 1'
#
loop_
_entity.id
_entity.type
_entity.pdbx_description
1 polymer ?
#
loop_
_entity_poly.entity_id
_entity_poly.type
_entity_poly.pdbx_seq_one_letter_code
_entity_poly.pdbx_strand_id
1 'polypeptide(L)'
;MLALLLAAPLLITLGGDNLPWKELCAGRGWQHAAYPAGSPPPWTDAGAKVIIGLAASTTADPNRVYLVGSFDAAAGVFYSVSRMPDLFAAAVAIEGGPRAAIETNRLFGANSHAVPLLWLSRQTDPRLTAADFRFELRGLSQAGAGAALDWLAANTRDPFPAEVDCETGNPAFARCFWAEMMKFNTALRNDVLTSTRVLPGSGATLAIGPFGFNPSVAGPGVLVELLPEGYRGPLKVGDRLASIAGKPLRGPAEYLVLLDQTFEAKPVAVVVERGGSRIRLETRILLPAREETVTARVQARYLTELKEVEILSRSVSELRITVPDHWIGAKVTWNGSEPGIVDAAGCWLLTQEKTVTLARCRSN
;
A
#
# COMPACT_ATOMS: atom_id res chain seq x y z
N MET A 1 -42.79 -0.02 -12.67
CA MET A 1 -41.38 -0.30 -13.02
C MET A 1 -40.52 0.61 -12.13
N LEU A 2 -40.18 0.16 -10.92
CA LEU A 2 -39.17 0.87 -10.11
C LEU A 2 -37.84 0.66 -10.82
N ALA A 3 -37.24 1.72 -11.36
CA ALA A 3 -35.83 1.67 -11.68
C ALA A 3 -35.10 1.32 -10.37
N LEU A 4 -34.41 0.18 -10.33
CA LEU A 4 -33.37 0.01 -9.32
C LEU A 4 -32.43 1.19 -9.50
N LEU A 5 -32.46 2.15 -8.58
CA LEU A 5 -31.44 3.18 -8.48
C LEU A 5 -30.13 2.44 -8.27
N LEU A 6 -29.34 2.29 -9.33
CA LEU A 6 -27.99 1.77 -9.23
C LEU A 6 -27.26 2.65 -8.21
N ALA A 7 -26.72 2.01 -7.17
CA ALA A 7 -25.95 2.70 -6.15
C ALA A 7 -24.87 3.58 -6.81
N ALA A 8 -24.74 4.82 -6.36
CA ALA A 8 -23.80 5.76 -6.96
C ALA A 8 -22.34 5.33 -6.68
N PRO A 9 -21.39 5.60 -7.59
CA PRO A 9 -19.96 5.44 -7.29
C PRO A 9 -19.53 6.29 -6.10
N LEU A 10 -18.45 5.89 -5.43
CA LEU A 10 -17.81 6.64 -4.35
C LEU A 10 -16.39 7.01 -4.75
N LEU A 11 -16.03 8.29 -4.57
CA LEU A 11 -14.64 8.72 -4.53
C LEU A 11 -14.21 9.00 -3.09
N ILE A 12 -13.15 8.32 -2.63
CA ILE A 12 -12.44 8.65 -1.40
C ILE A 12 -11.21 9.49 -1.75
N THR A 13 -11.04 10.64 -1.09
CA THR A 13 -9.88 11.53 -1.32
C THR A 13 -8.98 11.59 -0.10
N LEU A 14 -7.70 11.28 -0.29
CA LEU A 14 -6.65 11.35 0.72
C LEU A 14 -5.92 12.70 0.63
N GLY A 15 -5.88 13.43 1.74
CA GLY A 15 -5.29 14.78 1.79
C GLY A 15 -6.31 15.90 1.57
N GLY A 16 -5.97 17.09 2.05
CA GLY A 16 -6.76 18.30 1.88
C GLY A 16 -6.44 18.97 0.55
N ASP A 17 -6.91 18.39 -0.54
CA ASP A 17 -6.61 18.88 -1.88
C ASP A 17 -7.25 20.24 -2.17
N ASN A 18 -6.51 21.11 -2.87
CA ASN A 18 -7.00 22.36 -3.46
C ASN A 18 -7.92 22.13 -4.68
N LEU A 19 -8.25 20.87 -4.99
CA LEU A 19 -9.06 20.47 -6.15
C LEU A 19 -10.53 20.29 -5.73
N PRO A 20 -11.50 20.70 -6.58
CA PRO A 20 -12.92 20.70 -6.24
C PRO A 20 -13.55 19.31 -6.37
N TRP A 21 -12.97 18.29 -5.73
CA TRP A 21 -13.39 16.89 -5.86
C TRP A 21 -14.86 16.69 -5.49
N LYS A 22 -15.33 17.36 -4.44
CA LYS A 22 -16.70 17.28 -3.97
C LYS A 22 -17.69 17.78 -5.02
N GLU A 23 -17.42 18.95 -5.59
CA GLU A 23 -18.24 19.59 -6.62
C GLU A 23 -18.22 18.76 -7.91
N LEU A 24 -17.05 18.25 -8.30
CA LEU A 24 -16.90 17.39 -9.48
C LEU A 24 -17.64 16.06 -9.32
N CYS A 25 -17.58 15.44 -8.14
CA CYS A 25 -18.33 14.23 -7.84
C CYS A 25 -19.84 14.50 -7.85
N ALA A 26 -20.29 15.59 -7.22
CA ALA A 26 -21.69 15.99 -7.23
C ALA A 26 -22.20 16.21 -8.67
N GLY A 27 -21.40 16.85 -9.53
CA GLY A 27 -21.73 17.04 -10.94
C GLY A 27 -21.85 15.75 -11.75
N ARG A 28 -21.30 14.63 -11.26
CA ARG A 28 -21.40 13.28 -11.86
C ARG A 28 -22.40 12.37 -11.15
N GLY A 29 -23.07 12.84 -10.10
CA GLY A 29 -23.92 12.02 -9.25
C GLY A 29 -23.14 10.98 -8.44
N TRP A 30 -21.84 11.22 -8.16
CA TRP A 30 -21.01 10.37 -7.33
C TRP A 30 -21.08 10.81 -5.87
N GLN A 31 -20.94 9.84 -4.96
CA GLN A 31 -20.69 10.11 -3.56
C GLN A 31 -19.21 10.50 -3.37
N HIS A 32 -18.93 11.34 -2.38
CA HIS A 32 -17.58 11.78 -2.04
C HIS A 32 -17.35 11.64 -0.54
N ALA A 33 -16.20 11.11 -0.16
CA ALA A 33 -15.75 11.02 1.21
C ALA A 33 -14.30 11.54 1.33
N ALA A 34 -14.11 12.60 2.10
CA ALA A 34 -12.77 13.11 2.39
C ALA A 34 -12.15 12.36 3.57
N TYR A 35 -10.86 12.04 3.46
CA TYR A 35 -10.09 11.51 4.57
C TYR A 35 -10.03 12.55 5.72
N PRO A 36 -10.52 12.23 6.93
CA PRO A 36 -10.71 13.24 7.97
C PRO A 36 -9.38 13.82 8.46
N ALA A 37 -9.32 15.13 8.66
CA ALA A 37 -8.18 15.79 9.29
C ALA A 37 -7.91 15.23 10.70
N GLY A 38 -6.64 15.10 11.07
CA GLY A 38 -6.24 14.52 12.36
C GLY A 38 -6.32 12.99 12.43
N SER A 39 -6.78 12.32 11.38
CA SER A 39 -6.70 10.86 11.27
C SER A 39 -5.23 10.39 11.21
N PRO A 40 -4.95 9.12 11.57
CA PRO A 40 -3.63 8.52 11.34
C PRO A 40 -3.18 8.68 9.88
N PRO A 41 -1.87 8.67 9.57
CA PRO A 41 -1.42 8.77 8.19
C PRO A 41 -2.03 7.68 7.31
N PRO A 42 -2.49 7.99 6.08
CA PRO A 42 -3.22 7.03 5.25
C PRO A 42 -2.36 5.85 4.75
N TRP A 43 -1.03 5.95 4.87
CA TRP A 43 -0.09 4.84 4.63
C TRP A 43 0.20 4.02 5.89
N THR A 44 -0.79 3.82 6.76
CA THR A 44 -0.68 2.98 7.97
C THR A 44 -1.89 2.08 8.10
N ASP A 45 -1.80 1.00 8.87
CA ASP A 45 -2.94 0.11 9.12
C ASP A 45 -4.11 0.82 9.79
N ALA A 46 -3.84 1.73 10.73
CA ALA A 46 -4.87 2.55 11.35
C ALA A 46 -5.55 3.46 10.31
N GLY A 47 -4.78 4.07 9.41
CA GLY A 47 -5.34 4.87 8.32
C GLY A 47 -6.10 4.05 7.29
N ALA A 48 -5.64 2.84 6.98
CA ALA A 48 -6.35 1.90 6.13
C ALA A 48 -7.72 1.51 6.71
N LYS A 49 -7.83 1.32 8.04
CA LYS A 49 -9.11 1.09 8.72
C LYS A 49 -10.04 2.30 8.63
N VAL A 50 -9.51 3.54 8.66
CA VAL A 50 -10.32 4.74 8.40
C VAL A 50 -10.91 4.71 6.99
N ILE A 51 -10.12 4.36 5.97
CA ILE A 51 -10.59 4.27 4.58
C ILE A 51 -11.69 3.20 4.42
N ILE A 52 -11.52 2.03 5.04
CA ILE A 52 -12.56 0.99 5.08
C ILE A 52 -13.84 1.54 5.72
N GLY A 53 -13.72 2.26 6.83
CA GLY A 53 -14.85 2.90 7.50
C GLY A 53 -15.57 3.93 6.63
N LEU A 54 -14.82 4.73 5.86
CA LEU A 54 -15.41 5.68 4.91
C LEU A 54 -16.23 4.96 3.85
N ALA A 55 -15.69 3.91 3.22
CA ALA A 55 -16.41 3.13 2.22
C ALA A 55 -17.68 2.49 2.81
N ALA A 56 -17.56 1.86 3.98
CA ALA A 56 -18.67 1.21 4.68
C ALA A 56 -19.75 2.17 5.19
N SER A 57 -19.45 3.46 5.35
CA SER A 57 -20.41 4.46 5.81
C SER A 57 -21.35 4.98 4.71
N THR A 58 -21.19 4.49 3.48
CA THR A 58 -21.95 4.95 2.30
C THR A 58 -22.86 3.86 1.76
N THR A 59 -23.85 4.25 0.95
CA THR A 59 -24.67 3.32 0.14
C THR A 59 -24.11 3.20 -1.28
N ALA A 60 -22.80 3.37 -1.44
CA ALA A 60 -22.17 3.37 -2.75
C ALA A 60 -22.14 1.98 -3.38
N ASP A 61 -21.99 1.94 -4.70
CA ASP A 61 -21.76 0.69 -5.41
C ASP A 61 -20.40 0.11 -5.00
N PRO A 62 -20.36 -1.09 -4.37
CA PRO A 62 -19.12 -1.70 -3.89
C PRO A 62 -18.16 -2.08 -5.02
N ASN A 63 -18.61 -2.07 -6.28
CA ASN A 63 -17.77 -2.30 -7.45
C ASN A 63 -17.31 -1.01 -8.12
N ARG A 64 -17.69 0.16 -7.58
CA ARG A 64 -17.30 1.49 -8.06
C ARG A 64 -16.88 2.40 -6.89
N VAL A 65 -16.02 1.87 -6.02
CA VAL A 65 -15.31 2.63 -5.00
C VAL A 65 -13.92 2.98 -5.54
N TYR A 66 -13.58 4.26 -5.55
CA TYR A 66 -12.34 4.80 -6.08
C TYR A 66 -11.55 5.53 -5.00
N LEU A 67 -10.24 5.61 -5.20
CA LEU A 67 -9.32 6.31 -4.30
C LEU A 67 -8.47 7.32 -5.07
N VAL A 68 -8.37 8.55 -4.57
CA VAL A 68 -7.43 9.54 -5.06
C VAL A 68 -6.59 10.06 -3.89
N GLY A 69 -5.30 10.30 -4.11
CA GLY A 69 -4.46 11.00 -3.17
C GLY A 69 -3.39 11.81 -3.87
N SER A 70 -3.15 13.03 -3.38
CA SER A 70 -2.20 13.95 -4.00
C SER A 70 -1.00 14.24 -3.08
N PHE A 71 0.15 14.58 -3.66
CA PHE A 71 1.37 14.98 -2.93
C PHE A 71 1.76 13.94 -1.85
N ASP A 72 1.90 14.36 -0.58
CA ASP A 72 2.26 13.48 0.53
C ASP A 72 1.23 12.37 0.76
N ALA A 73 -0.04 12.59 0.40
CA ALA A 73 -1.10 11.60 0.52
C ALA A 73 -1.06 10.53 -0.59
N ALA A 74 -0.28 10.73 -1.66
CA ALA A 74 -0.10 9.74 -2.73
C ALA A 74 0.42 8.40 -2.17
N ALA A 75 1.28 8.43 -1.15
CA ALA A 75 1.74 7.21 -0.46
C ALA A 75 0.57 6.37 0.10
N GLY A 76 -0.48 7.02 0.61
CA GLY A 76 -1.68 6.34 1.09
C GLY A 76 -2.42 5.58 -0.01
N VAL A 77 -2.32 6.02 -1.27
CA VAL A 77 -2.92 5.33 -2.43
C VAL A 77 -2.21 4.00 -2.68
N PHE A 78 -0.88 4.01 -2.81
CA PHE A 78 -0.09 2.79 -2.98
C PHE A 78 -0.27 1.82 -1.82
N TYR A 79 -0.30 2.34 -0.59
CA TYR A 79 -0.55 1.54 0.60
C TYR A 79 -1.92 0.88 0.54
N SER A 80 -2.96 1.63 0.23
CA SER A 80 -4.35 1.14 0.20
C SER A 80 -4.56 0.08 -0.89
N VAL A 81 -4.06 0.32 -2.11
CA VAL A 81 -4.11 -0.68 -3.20
C VAL A 81 -3.43 -1.97 -2.78
N SER A 82 -2.28 -1.89 -2.11
CA SER A 82 -1.60 -3.08 -1.63
C SER A 82 -2.32 -3.74 -0.45
N ARG A 83 -2.92 -2.97 0.44
CA ARG A 83 -3.38 -3.48 1.74
C ARG A 83 -4.82 -3.97 1.74
N MET A 84 -5.66 -3.44 0.85
CA MET A 84 -7.08 -3.79 0.69
C MET A 84 -7.46 -3.78 -0.80
N PRO A 85 -6.84 -4.64 -1.62
CA PRO A 85 -7.08 -4.63 -3.07
C PRO A 85 -8.52 -5.01 -3.43
N ASP A 86 -9.23 -5.65 -2.52
CA ASP A 86 -10.63 -6.04 -2.67
C ASP A 86 -11.61 -4.85 -2.57
N LEU A 87 -11.16 -3.69 -2.08
CA LEU A 87 -12.04 -2.55 -1.85
C LEU A 87 -12.24 -1.66 -3.09
N PHE A 88 -11.22 -1.53 -3.94
CA PHE A 88 -11.20 -0.48 -4.97
C PHE A 88 -11.42 -1.03 -6.37
N ALA A 89 -12.18 -0.27 -7.17
CA ALA A 89 -12.30 -0.47 -8.60
C ALA A 89 -11.10 0.09 -9.37
N ALA A 90 -10.58 1.22 -8.90
CA ALA A 90 -9.36 1.84 -9.41
C ALA A 90 -8.88 2.92 -8.43
N ALA A 91 -7.61 3.32 -8.58
CA ALA A 91 -7.00 4.34 -7.75
C ALA A 91 -6.10 5.29 -8.56
N VAL A 92 -5.97 6.54 -8.11
CA VAL A 92 -5.11 7.55 -8.74
C VAL A 92 -4.21 8.20 -7.68
N ALA A 93 -2.91 8.19 -7.92
CA ALA A 93 -1.93 8.98 -7.20
C ALA A 93 -1.54 10.20 -8.06
N ILE A 94 -1.69 11.41 -7.54
CA ILE A 94 -1.39 12.65 -8.26
C ILE A 94 -0.20 13.36 -7.61
N GLU A 95 0.88 13.50 -8.37
CA GLU A 95 2.15 13.95 -7.80
C GLU A 95 2.58 13.09 -6.59
N GLY A 96 3.60 13.51 -5.87
CA GLY A 96 4.17 12.73 -4.77
C GLY A 96 4.67 11.34 -5.21
N GLY A 97 4.73 10.41 -4.26
CA GLY A 97 5.20 9.06 -4.56
C GLY A 97 5.03 8.04 -3.43
N PRO A 98 5.42 6.79 -3.69
CA PRO A 98 5.15 5.65 -2.81
C PRO A 98 6.07 5.61 -1.57
N ARG A 99 7.06 6.51 -1.45
CA ARG A 99 8.17 6.38 -0.49
C ARG A 99 7.69 6.11 0.94
N ALA A 100 6.79 6.93 1.47
CA ALA A 100 6.33 6.76 2.85
C ALA A 100 5.62 5.42 3.07
N ALA A 101 4.96 4.90 2.04
CA ALA A 101 4.32 3.60 2.06
C ALA A 101 5.37 2.47 1.96
N ILE A 102 6.35 2.58 1.07
CA ILE A 102 7.47 1.63 0.94
C ILE A 102 8.18 1.46 2.27
N GLU A 103 8.51 2.56 2.96
CA GLU A 103 9.24 2.52 4.24
C GLU A 103 8.46 1.85 5.38
N THR A 104 7.15 1.62 5.22
CA THR A 104 6.38 0.80 6.18
C THR A 104 6.75 -0.68 6.13
N ASN A 105 7.42 -1.13 5.07
CA ASN A 105 7.71 -2.53 4.77
C ASN A 105 6.43 -3.37 4.53
N ARG A 106 5.29 -2.76 4.15
CA ARG A 106 3.98 -3.42 4.00
C ARG A 106 3.38 -3.37 2.59
N LEU A 107 4.18 -2.96 1.60
CA LEU A 107 3.78 -3.01 0.21
C LEU A 107 4.18 -4.35 -0.40
N PHE A 108 3.23 -4.96 -1.10
CA PHE A 108 3.35 -6.22 -1.80
C PHE A 108 2.84 -6.04 -3.23
N GLY A 109 3.68 -6.37 -4.21
CA GLY A 109 3.39 -6.21 -5.63
C GLY A 109 2.21 -7.05 -6.09
N ALA A 110 2.15 -8.32 -5.65
CA ALA A 110 1.05 -9.25 -5.95
C ALA A 110 -0.34 -8.62 -5.76
N ASN A 111 -0.52 -7.91 -4.64
CA ASN A 111 -1.82 -7.36 -4.25
C ASN A 111 -2.32 -6.28 -5.23
N SER A 112 -1.43 -5.64 -5.99
CA SER A 112 -1.80 -4.61 -6.97
C SER A 112 -2.35 -5.17 -8.29
N HIS A 113 -2.25 -6.49 -8.53
CA HIS A 113 -2.43 -7.06 -9.88
C HIS A 113 -3.83 -6.91 -10.45
N ALA A 114 -4.84 -6.87 -9.58
CA ALA A 114 -6.25 -6.77 -9.93
C ALA A 114 -6.85 -5.37 -9.72
N VAL A 115 -6.04 -4.39 -9.30
CA VAL A 115 -6.50 -3.01 -9.06
C VAL A 115 -5.77 -2.05 -9.99
N PRO A 116 -6.45 -1.48 -11.00
CA PRO A 116 -5.89 -0.42 -11.82
C PRO A 116 -5.43 0.75 -10.95
N LEU A 117 -4.14 1.10 -11.04
CA LEU A 117 -3.54 2.24 -10.37
C LEU A 117 -2.91 3.17 -11.39
N LEU A 118 -3.39 4.41 -11.48
CA LEU A 118 -2.77 5.47 -12.27
C LEU A 118 -1.89 6.35 -11.38
N TRP A 119 -0.62 6.50 -11.73
CA TRP A 119 0.29 7.44 -11.11
C TRP A 119 0.60 8.58 -12.07
N LEU A 120 0.10 9.77 -11.74
CA LEU A 120 0.37 11.00 -12.47
C LEU A 120 1.61 11.65 -11.86
N SER A 121 2.77 11.39 -12.46
CA SER A 121 4.05 11.84 -11.90
C SER A 121 5.13 12.02 -12.97
N ARG A 122 6.17 12.75 -12.61
CA ARG A 122 7.44 12.81 -13.37
C ARG A 122 8.49 11.86 -12.83
N GLN A 123 8.19 11.21 -11.70
CA GLN A 123 9.10 10.35 -10.97
C GLN A 123 8.65 8.90 -11.10
N THR A 124 9.60 7.98 -10.93
CA THR A 124 9.35 6.56 -10.76
C THR A 124 10.15 6.06 -9.56
N ASP A 125 9.77 4.92 -9.00
CA ASP A 125 10.53 4.23 -7.96
C ASP A 125 10.85 2.81 -8.45
N PRO A 126 12.12 2.48 -8.76
CA PRO A 126 12.48 1.18 -9.32
C PRO A 126 12.17 0.01 -8.38
N ARG A 127 11.97 0.27 -7.08
CA ARG A 127 11.56 -0.75 -6.10
C ARG A 127 10.17 -1.29 -6.40
N LEU A 128 9.26 -0.46 -6.93
CA LEU A 128 7.93 -0.91 -7.35
C LEU A 128 8.03 -1.91 -8.50
N THR A 129 8.81 -1.60 -9.53
CA THR A 129 9.02 -2.50 -10.67
C THR A 129 9.73 -3.79 -10.27
N ALA A 130 10.75 -3.71 -9.41
CA ALA A 130 11.46 -4.90 -8.91
C ALA A 130 10.55 -5.87 -8.14
N ALA A 131 9.47 -5.36 -7.54
CA ALA A 131 8.49 -6.13 -6.81
C ALA A 131 7.27 -6.55 -7.65
N ASP A 132 7.26 -6.24 -8.95
CA ASP A 132 6.11 -6.42 -9.84
C ASP A 132 4.82 -5.73 -9.32
N PHE A 133 4.99 -4.53 -8.75
CA PHE A 133 3.87 -3.68 -8.36
C PHE A 133 3.31 -2.98 -9.60
N ARG A 134 2.04 -3.24 -9.93
CA ARG A 134 1.38 -2.73 -11.14
C ARG A 134 0.88 -1.30 -10.95
N PHE A 135 1.25 -0.44 -11.89
CA PHE A 135 0.74 0.91 -12.03
C PHE A 135 0.92 1.38 -13.47
N GLU A 136 0.07 2.31 -13.89
CA GLU A 136 0.21 3.07 -15.12
C GLU A 136 0.87 4.41 -14.79
N LEU A 137 2.02 4.72 -15.37
CA LEU A 137 2.67 6.02 -15.20
C LEU A 137 2.28 6.97 -16.34
N ARG A 138 1.71 8.13 -16.01
CA ARG A 138 1.47 9.21 -16.98
C ARG A 138 2.06 10.53 -16.49
N GLY A 139 2.44 11.39 -17.45
CA GLY A 139 2.99 12.71 -17.15
C GLY A 139 1.93 13.69 -16.61
N LEU A 140 2.38 14.69 -15.85
CA LEU A 140 1.50 15.67 -15.19
C LEU A 140 0.71 16.58 -16.14
N SER A 141 1.09 16.70 -17.41
CA SER A 141 0.28 17.41 -18.41
C SER A 141 -1.10 16.80 -18.63
N GLN A 142 -1.33 15.58 -18.11
CA GLN A 142 -2.60 14.87 -18.14
C GLN A 142 -3.31 14.84 -16.77
N ALA A 143 -2.84 15.62 -15.77
CA ALA A 143 -3.23 15.54 -14.36
C ALA A 143 -4.44 16.40 -13.92
N GLY A 144 -5.39 16.68 -14.82
CA GLY A 144 -6.61 17.38 -14.43
C GLY A 144 -7.54 16.51 -13.58
N ALA A 145 -8.17 17.07 -12.54
CA ALA A 145 -9.14 16.36 -11.70
C ALA A 145 -10.29 15.71 -12.51
N GLY A 146 -10.75 16.37 -13.57
CA GLY A 146 -11.74 15.81 -14.50
C GLY A 146 -11.22 14.59 -15.26
N ALA A 147 -9.99 14.65 -15.78
CA ALA A 147 -9.37 13.53 -16.49
C ALA A 147 -9.10 12.33 -15.56
N ALA A 148 -8.71 12.59 -14.31
CA ALA A 148 -8.57 11.56 -13.29
C ALA A 148 -9.92 10.86 -13.02
N LEU A 149 -11.01 11.64 -12.87
CA LEU A 149 -12.35 11.08 -12.71
C LEU A 149 -12.83 10.29 -13.93
N ASP A 150 -12.52 10.74 -15.15
CA ASP A 150 -12.87 10.01 -16.38
C ASP A 150 -12.13 8.67 -16.46
N TRP A 151 -10.84 8.67 -16.10
CA TRP A 151 -10.06 7.44 -16.03
C TRP A 151 -10.61 6.49 -14.95
N LEU A 152 -10.94 6.99 -13.76
CA LEU A 152 -11.58 6.19 -12.71
C LEU A 152 -12.92 5.60 -13.17
N ALA A 153 -13.76 6.41 -13.83
CA ALA A 153 -15.09 6.00 -14.30
C ALA A 153 -15.05 4.89 -15.36
N ALA A 154 -13.94 4.75 -16.08
CA ALA A 154 -13.73 3.69 -17.07
C ALA A 154 -13.42 2.32 -16.44
N ASN A 155 -13.19 2.28 -15.12
CA ASN A 155 -12.87 1.05 -14.39
C ASN A 155 -14.05 0.60 -13.54
N THR A 156 -14.21 -0.71 -13.40
CA THR A 156 -15.19 -1.32 -12.49
C THR A 156 -14.53 -2.53 -11.87
N ARG A 157 -14.69 -2.70 -10.56
CA ARG A 157 -14.13 -3.83 -9.84
C ARG A 157 -14.85 -5.10 -10.26
N ASP A 158 -14.10 -6.11 -10.66
CA ASP A 158 -14.62 -7.48 -10.68
C ASP A 158 -14.63 -8.00 -9.23
N PRO A 159 -15.78 -8.36 -8.64
CA PRO A 159 -15.80 -8.99 -7.32
C PRO A 159 -15.22 -10.42 -7.33
N PHE A 160 -15.15 -11.07 -8.49
CA PHE A 160 -14.68 -12.44 -8.68
C PHE A 160 -13.64 -12.55 -9.81
N PRO A 161 -12.50 -11.83 -9.73
CA PRO A 161 -11.47 -11.93 -10.76
C PRO A 161 -10.96 -13.36 -10.86
N ALA A 162 -10.66 -13.80 -12.07
CA ALA A 162 -10.19 -15.18 -12.30
C ALA A 162 -8.89 -15.52 -11.56
N GLU A 163 -8.10 -14.53 -11.16
CA GLU A 163 -6.88 -14.69 -10.37
C GLU A 163 -6.87 -13.73 -9.19
N VAL A 164 -6.44 -14.25 -8.04
CA VAL A 164 -6.13 -13.51 -6.83
C VAL A 164 -4.72 -13.88 -6.40
N ASP A 165 -3.91 -12.86 -6.11
CA ASP A 165 -2.59 -13.01 -5.53
C ASP A 165 -2.47 -12.04 -4.35
N CYS A 166 -2.23 -12.58 -3.17
CA CYS A 166 -2.40 -11.85 -1.92
C CYS A 166 -1.27 -12.18 -0.96
N GLU A 167 -0.51 -11.18 -0.55
CA GLU A 167 0.54 -11.26 0.47
C GLU A 167 0.28 -10.28 1.61
N THR A 168 0.47 -10.74 2.85
CA THR A 168 0.36 -9.90 4.04
C THR A 168 1.06 -10.48 5.26
N GLY A 169 1.58 -9.61 6.12
CA GLY A 169 2.01 -9.97 7.47
C GLY A 169 0.93 -9.68 8.52
N ASN A 170 -0.20 -9.08 8.13
CA ASN A 170 -1.25 -8.67 9.05
C ASN A 170 -2.59 -9.37 8.73
N PRO A 171 -3.07 -10.29 9.60
CA PRO A 171 -4.36 -10.96 9.44
C PRO A 171 -5.56 -10.02 9.30
N ALA A 172 -5.50 -8.80 9.84
CA ALA A 172 -6.56 -7.81 9.71
C ALA A 172 -6.78 -7.30 8.27
N PHE A 173 -5.88 -7.67 7.35
CA PHE A 173 -5.88 -7.31 5.93
C PHE A 173 -5.58 -8.54 5.05
N ALA A 174 -6.07 -9.71 5.46
CA ALA A 174 -5.82 -10.98 4.80
C ALA A 174 -6.80 -11.33 3.66
N ARG A 175 -7.77 -10.45 3.38
CA ARG A 175 -8.75 -10.62 2.31
C ARG A 175 -8.25 -9.97 1.03
N CYS A 176 -8.33 -10.73 -0.06
CA CYS A 176 -8.19 -10.26 -1.43
C CYS A 176 -9.32 -10.88 -2.26
N PHE A 177 -10.26 -10.03 -2.67
CA PHE A 177 -11.49 -10.38 -3.39
C PHE A 177 -12.24 -11.54 -2.74
N TRP A 178 -12.28 -12.68 -3.44
CA TRP A 178 -12.99 -13.88 -3.01
C TRP A 178 -12.15 -14.82 -2.16
N ALA A 179 -10.88 -14.52 -1.86
CA ALA A 179 -10.00 -15.31 -1.01
C ALA A 179 -9.61 -14.55 0.27
N GLU A 180 -9.64 -15.22 1.43
CA GLU A 180 -9.30 -14.64 2.73
C GLU A 180 -8.46 -15.62 3.55
N MET A 181 -7.23 -15.25 3.87
CA MET A 181 -6.35 -16.07 4.70
C MET A 181 -6.78 -15.97 6.17
N MET A 182 -7.30 -17.07 6.71
CA MET A 182 -7.87 -17.09 8.07
C MET A 182 -6.80 -17.38 9.13
N LYS A 183 -5.84 -18.27 8.81
CA LYS A 183 -4.71 -18.60 9.69
C LYS A 183 -3.41 -18.72 8.92
N PHE A 184 -2.37 -18.06 9.43
CA PHE A 184 -1.02 -18.18 8.90
C PHE A 184 -0.31 -19.39 9.52
N ASN A 185 0.59 -19.99 8.76
CA ASN A 185 1.50 -21.01 9.25
C ASN A 185 2.91 -20.42 9.40
N THR A 186 3.19 -19.82 10.56
CA THR A 186 4.46 -19.12 10.83
C THR A 186 5.67 -20.06 10.95
N ALA A 187 5.44 -21.37 11.08
CA ALA A 187 6.51 -22.37 11.16
C ALA A 187 7.09 -22.72 9.78
N LEU A 188 6.33 -22.50 8.71
CA LEU A 188 6.75 -22.78 7.33
C LEU A 188 7.07 -21.47 6.61
N ARG A 189 8.26 -21.40 6.00
CA ARG A 189 8.52 -20.37 4.99
C ARG A 189 7.72 -20.71 3.74
N ASN A 190 7.12 -19.71 3.10
CA ASN A 190 6.54 -19.90 1.77
C ASN A 190 7.67 -20.05 0.76
N ASP A 191 8.05 -21.29 0.44
CA ASP A 191 9.03 -21.63 -0.59
C ASP A 191 8.39 -21.92 -1.95
N VAL A 192 7.06 -22.03 -2.00
CA VAL A 192 6.29 -22.22 -3.25
C VAL A 192 6.02 -20.88 -3.95
N LEU A 193 5.78 -19.82 -3.18
CA LEU A 193 5.59 -18.46 -3.70
C LEU A 193 6.62 -17.52 -3.08
N THR A 194 7.50 -16.95 -3.90
CA THR A 194 8.47 -15.93 -3.47
C THR A 194 7.76 -14.68 -2.96
N SER A 195 8.27 -14.02 -1.91
CA SER A 195 7.69 -12.73 -1.48
C SER A 195 7.75 -11.69 -2.60
N THR A 196 6.65 -10.97 -2.80
CA THR A 196 6.53 -9.80 -3.70
C THR A 196 6.64 -8.48 -2.96
N ARG A 197 7.17 -8.52 -1.74
CA ARG A 197 7.36 -7.32 -0.92
C ARG A 197 8.22 -6.29 -1.65
N VAL A 198 7.71 -5.05 -1.71
CA VAL A 198 8.51 -3.89 -2.10
C VAL A 198 9.50 -3.62 -0.98
N LEU A 199 10.78 -3.87 -1.24
CA LEU A 199 11.81 -3.72 -0.23
C LEU A 199 11.91 -2.24 0.19
N PRO A 200 11.74 -1.92 1.48
CA PRO A 200 12.01 -0.58 1.97
C PRO A 200 13.50 -0.24 1.78
N GLY A 201 13.81 1.05 1.82
CA GLY A 201 15.17 1.47 2.13
C GLY A 201 15.57 0.99 3.54
N SER A 202 16.66 1.50 4.09
CA SER A 202 16.98 1.24 5.49
C SER A 202 15.92 1.82 6.46
N GLY A 203 15.22 2.89 6.06
CA GLY A 203 14.43 3.75 6.95
C GLY A 203 15.29 4.54 7.94
N ALA A 204 16.62 4.58 7.73
CA ALA A 204 17.55 5.10 8.69
C ALA A 204 17.35 6.59 8.95
N THR A 205 17.44 6.99 10.22
CA THR A 205 17.38 8.38 10.64
C THR A 205 18.53 8.70 11.57
N LEU A 206 18.87 9.99 11.70
CA LEU A 206 19.83 10.44 12.71
C LEU A 206 19.11 10.69 14.03
N ALA A 207 19.71 10.25 15.14
CA ALA A 207 19.25 10.56 16.50
C ALA A 207 19.57 12.01 16.91
N ILE A 208 19.35 12.96 16.01
CA ILE A 208 19.42 14.41 16.24
C ILE A 208 18.03 15.05 16.17
N GLY A 209 16.98 14.23 16.07
CA GLY A 209 15.59 14.66 15.96
C GLY A 209 15.17 15.05 14.54
N PRO A 210 13.86 15.18 14.27
CA PRO A 210 13.35 15.52 12.96
C PRO A 210 13.61 16.98 12.61
N PHE A 211 13.88 17.24 11.33
CA PHE A 211 14.04 18.58 10.78
C PHE A 211 13.58 18.60 9.32
N GLY A 212 13.08 19.75 8.86
CA GLY A 212 12.70 19.97 7.47
C GLY A 212 13.83 20.60 6.67
N PHE A 213 13.94 20.19 5.41
CA PHE A 213 14.89 20.69 4.43
C PHE A 213 14.30 20.54 3.03
N ASN A 214 14.73 21.38 2.08
CA ASN A 214 14.33 21.24 0.69
C ASN A 214 15.21 20.22 -0.05
N PRO A 215 14.68 19.08 -0.51
CA PRO A 215 15.47 18.05 -1.18
C PRO A 215 15.96 18.46 -2.58
N SER A 216 15.39 19.51 -3.16
CA SER A 216 15.67 19.97 -4.53
C SER A 216 16.73 21.08 -4.59
N VAL A 217 17.12 21.65 -3.45
CA VAL A 217 18.13 22.71 -3.41
C VAL A 217 19.51 22.11 -3.64
N ALA A 218 20.19 22.57 -4.69
CA ALA A 218 21.57 22.22 -4.96
C ALA A 218 22.53 22.96 -4.01
N GLY A 219 23.70 22.38 -3.79
CA GLY A 219 24.76 22.98 -2.99
C GLY A 219 25.22 22.10 -1.83
N PRO A 220 26.40 22.37 -1.26
CA PRO A 220 27.03 21.48 -0.28
C PRO A 220 26.17 21.35 0.98
N GLY A 221 26.07 20.14 1.50
CA GLY A 221 25.37 19.84 2.73
C GLY A 221 23.84 19.93 2.67
N VAL A 222 23.22 19.82 3.83
CA VAL A 222 21.75 19.91 3.97
C VAL A 222 21.41 21.08 4.88
N LEU A 223 20.65 22.04 4.36
CA LEU A 223 20.19 23.18 5.13
C LEU A 223 19.00 22.79 6.00
N VAL A 224 19.07 23.09 7.29
CA VAL A 224 17.94 22.98 8.22
C VAL A 224 17.05 24.20 8.02
N GLU A 225 15.93 24.01 7.35
CA GLU A 225 14.97 25.08 7.04
C GLU A 225 13.84 25.16 8.07
N LEU A 226 13.47 24.01 8.65
CA LEU A 226 12.37 23.92 9.59
C LEU A 226 12.72 22.99 10.75
N LEU A 227 12.26 23.36 11.94
CA LEU A 227 12.25 22.49 13.12
C LEU A 227 10.82 22.42 13.66
N PRO A 228 10.40 21.28 14.23
CA PRO A 228 9.10 21.16 14.87
C PRO A 228 8.90 22.17 16.00
N GLU A 229 7.65 22.50 16.28
CA GLU A 229 7.32 23.32 17.46
C GLU A 229 7.80 22.63 18.75
N GLY A 230 8.45 23.40 19.63
CA GLY A 230 8.99 22.87 20.89
C GLY A 230 10.20 21.94 20.73
N TYR A 231 10.85 21.88 19.56
CA TYR A 231 12.05 21.07 19.33
C TYR A 231 13.17 21.37 20.34
N ARG A 232 13.67 20.32 21.00
CA ARG A 232 14.74 20.38 22.02
C ARG A 232 16.04 19.69 21.60
N GLY A 233 16.17 19.34 20.32
CA GLY A 233 17.37 18.67 19.81
C GLY A 233 18.53 19.65 19.55
N PRO A 234 19.68 19.13 19.07
CA PRO A 234 20.91 19.92 18.94
C PRO A 234 20.94 20.88 17.74
N LEU A 235 20.02 20.74 16.78
CA LEU A 235 19.96 21.55 15.57
C LEU A 235 19.29 22.91 15.80
N LYS A 236 19.63 23.88 14.94
CA LYS A 236 18.98 25.19 14.84
C LYS A 236 18.60 25.45 13.39
N VAL A 237 17.55 26.24 13.17
CA VAL A 237 17.23 26.74 11.82
C VAL A 237 18.43 27.51 11.28
N GLY A 238 18.79 27.24 10.02
CA GLY A 238 19.97 27.80 9.35
C GLY A 238 21.26 26.98 9.50
N ASP A 239 21.25 25.93 10.34
CA ASP A 239 22.36 24.96 10.38
C ASP A 239 22.51 24.24 9.04
N ARG A 240 23.75 23.93 8.65
CA ARG A 240 24.04 23.13 7.46
C ARG A 240 24.77 21.86 7.83
N LEU A 241 24.15 20.69 7.62
CA LEU A 241 24.82 19.40 7.79
C LEU A 241 25.85 19.23 6.67
N ALA A 242 27.13 19.30 7.00
CA ALA A 242 28.23 19.23 6.04
C ALA A 242 28.75 17.80 5.80
N SER A 243 28.71 16.94 6.82
CA SER A 243 29.13 15.54 6.69
C SER A 243 28.45 14.61 7.71
N ILE A 244 28.36 13.33 7.38
CA ILE A 244 27.86 12.26 8.27
C ILE A 244 28.87 11.10 8.24
N ALA A 245 29.28 10.63 9.42
CA ALA A 245 30.25 9.55 9.57
C ALA A 245 31.56 9.81 8.77
N GLY A 246 31.98 11.08 8.72
CA GLY A 246 33.17 11.50 7.96
C GLY A 246 32.97 11.64 6.45
N LYS A 247 31.80 11.30 5.90
CA LYS A 247 31.49 11.47 4.47
C LYS A 247 30.90 12.86 4.22
N PRO A 248 31.55 13.73 3.42
CA PRO A 248 30.98 15.02 3.02
C PRO A 248 29.66 14.82 2.27
N LEU A 249 28.70 15.71 2.52
CA LEU A 249 27.44 15.75 1.80
C LEU A 249 27.54 16.80 0.70
N ARG A 250 27.35 16.40 -0.56
CA ARG A 250 27.29 17.32 -1.71
C ARG A 250 25.95 18.01 -1.85
N GLY A 251 24.93 17.52 -1.14
CA GLY A 251 23.61 18.14 -1.08
C GLY A 251 22.55 17.25 -0.43
N PRO A 252 21.28 17.73 -0.39
CA PRO A 252 20.13 17.01 0.16
C PRO A 252 19.86 15.64 -0.46
N ALA A 253 20.05 15.49 -1.77
CA ALA A 253 19.86 14.21 -2.45
C ALA A 253 20.84 13.14 -1.95
N GLU A 254 22.11 13.50 -1.72
CA GLU A 254 23.12 12.56 -1.21
C GLU A 254 22.86 12.18 0.25
N TYR A 255 22.36 13.11 1.06
CA TYR A 255 21.89 12.81 2.42
C TYR A 255 20.80 11.74 2.42
N LEU A 256 19.79 11.90 1.56
CA LEU A 256 18.71 10.93 1.42
C LEU A 256 19.23 9.56 0.99
N VAL A 257 20.11 9.50 -0.01
CA VAL A 257 20.71 8.24 -0.48
C VAL A 257 21.58 7.59 0.61
N LEU A 258 22.40 8.37 1.31
CA LEU A 258 23.30 7.85 2.35
C LEU A 258 22.51 7.20 3.49
N LEU A 259 21.45 7.84 3.96
CA LEU A 259 20.61 7.25 4.98
C LEU A 259 19.88 6.02 4.43
N ASP A 260 19.25 6.12 3.26
CA ASP A 260 18.51 5.02 2.62
C ASP A 260 19.35 3.75 2.43
N GLN A 261 20.66 3.89 2.21
CA GLN A 261 21.61 2.78 2.05
C GLN A 261 22.28 2.29 3.35
N THR A 262 21.92 2.86 4.51
CA THR A 262 22.53 2.49 5.80
C THR A 262 21.68 1.47 6.56
N PHE A 263 22.01 0.18 6.47
CA PHE A 263 21.23 -0.92 7.09
C PHE A 263 21.68 -1.32 8.50
N GLU A 264 22.50 -0.50 9.15
CA GLU A 264 23.04 -0.77 10.49
C GLU A 264 22.83 0.42 11.43
N ALA A 265 22.27 0.16 12.60
CA ALA A 265 22.23 1.15 13.68
C ALA A 265 23.62 1.26 14.32
N LYS A 266 24.26 2.42 14.20
CA LYS A 266 25.62 2.63 14.69
C LYS A 266 25.87 4.06 15.16
N PRO A 267 26.80 4.28 16.10
CA PRO A 267 27.24 5.63 16.45
C PRO A 267 27.88 6.30 15.23
N VAL A 268 27.56 7.57 15.02
CA VAL A 268 28.13 8.39 13.95
C VAL A 268 28.32 9.82 14.46
N ALA A 269 29.26 10.55 13.85
CA ALA A 269 29.35 11.98 14.04
C ALA A 269 28.78 12.72 12.84
N VAL A 270 28.04 13.79 13.11
CA VAL A 270 27.53 14.73 12.12
C VAL A 270 28.29 16.04 12.28
N VAL A 271 28.88 16.54 11.20
CA VAL A 271 29.48 17.88 11.20
C VAL A 271 28.44 18.87 10.70
N VAL A 272 28.16 19.88 11.51
CA VAL A 272 27.22 20.96 11.24
C VAL A 272 27.99 22.27 11.11
N GLU A 273 27.70 23.03 10.05
CA GLU A 273 28.16 24.40 9.89
C GLU A 273 27.11 25.35 10.44
N ARG A 274 27.50 26.17 11.42
CA ARG A 274 26.66 27.15 12.11
C ARG A 274 27.42 28.46 12.21
N GLY A 275 26.91 29.51 11.55
CA GLY A 275 27.54 30.84 11.57
C GLY A 275 29.02 30.82 11.14
N GLY A 276 29.38 29.98 10.16
CA GLY A 276 30.76 29.81 9.68
C GLY A 276 31.65 28.89 10.52
N SER A 277 31.19 28.42 11.67
CA SER A 277 31.93 27.47 12.52
C SER A 277 31.48 26.02 12.26
N ARG A 278 32.42 25.07 12.33
CA ARG A 278 32.13 23.63 12.24
C ARG A 278 31.97 23.03 13.63
N ILE A 279 30.78 22.49 13.89
CA ILE A 279 30.39 21.84 15.14
C ILE A 279 30.27 20.34 14.86
N ARG A 280 30.93 19.51 15.67
CA ARG A 280 30.80 18.05 15.60
C ARG A 280 29.76 17.60 16.62
N LEU A 281 28.71 16.93 16.16
CA LEU A 281 27.67 16.33 16.98
C LEU A 281 27.84 14.82 16.99
N GLU A 282 28.14 14.25 18.15
CA GLU A 282 28.11 12.80 18.34
C GLU A 282 26.66 12.35 18.46
N THR A 283 26.27 11.39 17.63
CA THR A 283 24.91 10.85 17.55
C THR A 283 24.95 9.39 17.13
N ARG A 284 23.82 8.85 16.69
CA ARG A 284 23.72 7.51 16.12
C ARG A 284 22.72 7.49 14.99
N ILE A 285 22.92 6.54 14.10
CA ILE A 285 21.90 6.14 13.13
C ILE A 285 20.92 5.20 13.84
N LEU A 286 19.63 5.49 13.68
CA LEU A 286 18.50 4.68 14.15
C LEU A 286 17.88 3.98 12.96
N LEU A 287 17.48 2.73 13.14
CA LEU A 287 16.65 1.99 12.19
C LEU A 287 15.25 1.85 12.78
N PRO A 288 14.19 1.98 11.96
CA PRO A 288 12.84 1.75 12.41
C PRO A 288 12.64 0.27 12.73
N ALA A 289 11.86 -0.02 13.77
CA ALA A 289 11.37 -1.38 14.00
C ALA A 289 10.43 -1.77 12.84
N ARG A 290 10.62 -2.98 12.30
CA ARG A 290 9.77 -3.52 11.23
C ARG A 290 8.94 -4.65 11.80
N GLU A 291 7.62 -4.45 11.87
CA GLU A 291 6.71 -5.36 12.57
C GLU A 291 6.37 -6.62 11.74
N GLU A 292 6.39 -6.54 10.40
CA GLU A 292 6.02 -7.66 9.52
C GLU A 292 7.25 -8.39 8.95
N THR A 293 8.03 -9.07 9.78
CA THR A 293 9.17 -9.88 9.30
C THR A 293 8.75 -11.20 8.65
N VAL A 294 7.54 -11.67 8.94
CA VAL A 294 6.95 -12.89 8.34
C VAL A 294 5.67 -12.50 7.60
N THR A 295 5.52 -13.01 6.38
CA THR A 295 4.30 -12.85 5.57
C THR A 295 3.71 -14.20 5.21
N ALA A 296 2.40 -14.20 4.98
CA ALA A 296 1.70 -15.25 4.26
C ALA A 296 1.36 -14.76 2.86
N ARG A 297 1.47 -15.65 1.87
CA ARG A 297 1.07 -15.40 0.48
C ARG A 297 0.21 -16.54 -0.05
N VAL A 298 -0.88 -16.20 -0.74
CA VAL A 298 -1.76 -17.12 -1.47
C VAL A 298 -1.91 -16.63 -2.89
N GLN A 299 -1.74 -17.55 -3.83
CA GLN A 299 -2.22 -17.39 -5.20
C GLN A 299 -3.39 -18.35 -5.40
N ALA A 300 -4.52 -17.82 -5.87
CA ALA A 300 -5.72 -18.60 -6.13
C ALA A 300 -6.30 -18.22 -7.49
N ARG A 301 -6.68 -19.21 -8.30
CA ARG A 301 -7.14 -19.00 -9.68
C ARG A 301 -8.35 -19.86 -9.98
N TYR A 302 -9.31 -19.31 -10.72
CA TYR A 302 -10.37 -20.07 -11.36
C TYR A 302 -10.02 -20.32 -12.83
N LEU A 303 -9.83 -21.59 -13.17
CA LEU A 303 -9.51 -22.07 -14.50
C LEU A 303 -10.80 -22.49 -15.20
N THR A 304 -11.40 -21.56 -15.96
CA THR A 304 -12.71 -21.75 -16.60
C THR A 304 -12.77 -23.01 -17.48
N GLU A 305 -11.71 -23.32 -18.23
CA GLU A 305 -11.66 -24.48 -19.13
C GLU A 305 -11.67 -25.81 -18.38
N LEU A 306 -11.04 -25.86 -17.21
CA LEU A 306 -10.95 -27.06 -16.37
C LEU A 306 -12.06 -27.13 -15.33
N LYS A 307 -12.81 -26.03 -15.16
CA LYS A 307 -13.75 -25.84 -14.06
C LYS A 307 -13.07 -26.17 -12.72
N GLU A 308 -11.95 -25.51 -12.47
CA GLU A 308 -11.08 -25.78 -11.32
C GLU A 308 -10.74 -24.48 -10.58
N VAL A 309 -10.77 -24.52 -9.25
CA VAL A 309 -10.21 -23.50 -8.37
C VAL A 309 -8.86 -24.02 -7.87
N GLU A 310 -7.78 -23.50 -8.44
CA GLU A 310 -6.40 -23.84 -8.06
C GLU A 310 -5.90 -22.88 -6.98
N ILE A 311 -5.34 -23.43 -5.91
CA ILE A 311 -4.77 -22.67 -4.78
C ILE A 311 -3.33 -23.10 -4.54
N LEU A 312 -2.43 -22.13 -4.44
CA LEU A 312 -1.02 -22.31 -4.10
C LEU A 312 -0.68 -21.49 -2.86
N SER A 313 -0.30 -22.18 -1.79
CA SER A 313 0.25 -21.55 -0.58
C SER A 313 0.77 -22.58 0.42
N ARG A 314 1.92 -22.33 1.02
CA ARG A 314 2.40 -23.08 2.20
C ARG A 314 2.42 -22.29 3.51
N SER A 315 2.21 -20.99 3.43
CA SER A 315 2.24 -20.07 4.58
C SER A 315 0.87 -19.84 5.19
N VAL A 316 -0.16 -20.53 4.70
CA VAL A 316 -1.53 -20.47 5.18
C VAL A 316 -2.00 -21.86 5.56
N SER A 317 -2.61 -21.99 6.74
CA SER A 317 -3.19 -23.24 7.23
C SER A 317 -4.72 -23.25 7.15
N GLU A 318 -5.36 -22.08 7.08
CA GLU A 318 -6.80 -21.98 6.80
C GLU A 318 -7.07 -20.86 5.80
N LEU A 319 -7.80 -21.19 4.73
CA LEU A 319 -8.20 -20.27 3.68
C LEU A 319 -9.70 -20.31 3.53
N ARG A 320 -10.35 -19.15 3.56
CA ARG A 320 -11.75 -19.00 3.19
C ARG A 320 -11.81 -18.54 1.74
N ILE A 321 -12.66 -19.18 0.94
CA ILE A 321 -13.01 -18.74 -0.41
C ILE A 321 -14.51 -18.47 -0.52
N THR A 322 -14.89 -17.51 -1.36
CA THR A 322 -16.27 -17.24 -1.74
C THR A 322 -16.47 -17.62 -3.20
N VAL A 323 -17.42 -18.52 -3.46
CA VAL A 323 -17.65 -19.08 -4.79
C VAL A 323 -18.92 -18.45 -5.40
N PRO A 324 -18.87 -17.87 -6.61
CA PRO A 324 -20.06 -17.38 -7.31
C PRO A 324 -20.83 -18.52 -8.01
N ASP A 325 -22.08 -18.28 -8.39
CA ASP A 325 -22.97 -19.29 -9.00
C ASP A 325 -22.39 -19.98 -10.23
N HIS A 326 -21.68 -19.23 -11.08
CA HIS A 326 -21.11 -19.76 -12.31
C HIS A 326 -19.88 -20.66 -12.10
N TRP A 327 -19.37 -20.77 -10.87
CA TRP A 327 -18.28 -21.69 -10.49
C TRP A 327 -18.79 -22.99 -9.85
N ILE A 328 -20.11 -23.13 -9.64
CA ILE A 328 -20.70 -24.32 -9.02
C ILE A 328 -20.32 -25.58 -9.80
N GLY A 329 -19.83 -26.59 -9.09
CA GLY A 329 -19.29 -27.83 -9.62
C GLY A 329 -17.79 -27.76 -9.94
N ALA A 330 -17.09 -26.70 -9.54
CA ALA A 330 -15.65 -26.63 -9.72
C ALA A 330 -14.90 -27.55 -8.76
N LYS A 331 -13.89 -28.25 -9.27
CA LYS A 331 -12.94 -28.97 -8.43
C LYS A 331 -12.05 -27.96 -7.71
N VAL A 332 -11.70 -28.22 -6.46
CA VAL A 332 -10.77 -27.38 -5.71
C VAL A 332 -9.46 -28.12 -5.54
N THR A 333 -8.35 -27.46 -5.81
CA THR A 333 -7.00 -28.00 -5.58
C THR A 333 -6.18 -27.06 -4.71
N TRP A 334 -5.41 -27.60 -3.77
CA TRP A 334 -4.48 -26.84 -2.94
C TRP A 334 -3.11 -27.53 -2.94
N ASN A 335 -2.11 -26.89 -3.54
CA ASN A 335 -0.76 -27.45 -3.73
C ASN A 335 -0.80 -28.84 -4.39
N GLY A 336 -1.73 -29.05 -5.32
CA GLY A 336 -1.96 -30.34 -5.99
C GLY A 336 -2.81 -31.36 -5.21
N SER A 337 -3.21 -31.08 -3.98
CA SER A 337 -4.18 -31.92 -3.25
C SER A 337 -5.60 -31.57 -3.68
N GLU A 338 -6.47 -32.57 -3.87
CA GLU A 338 -7.86 -32.37 -4.32
C GLU A 338 -8.86 -32.61 -3.17
N PRO A 339 -9.12 -31.62 -2.29
CA PRO A 339 -9.99 -31.80 -1.13
C PRO A 339 -11.48 -31.98 -1.46
N GLY A 340 -11.92 -31.65 -2.69
CA GLY A 340 -13.30 -31.88 -3.12
C GLY A 340 -13.78 -30.93 -4.23
N ILE A 341 -15.10 -30.84 -4.35
CA ILE A 341 -15.82 -30.03 -5.35
C ILE A 341 -16.72 -29.03 -4.60
N VAL A 342 -16.84 -27.80 -5.11
CA VAL A 342 -17.78 -26.81 -4.58
C VAL A 342 -19.17 -27.03 -5.19
N ASP A 343 -20.11 -27.53 -4.40
CA ASP A 343 -21.44 -27.95 -4.86
C ASP A 343 -22.51 -26.84 -4.80
N ALA A 344 -22.16 -25.67 -4.28
CA ALA A 344 -22.99 -24.47 -4.27
C ALA A 344 -22.14 -23.20 -4.16
N ALA A 345 -22.75 -22.08 -4.53
CA ALA A 345 -22.21 -20.77 -4.29
C ALA A 345 -22.15 -20.44 -2.78
N GLY A 346 -21.34 -19.44 -2.45
CA GLY A 346 -21.15 -18.94 -1.10
C GLY A 346 -19.81 -19.33 -0.50
N CYS A 347 -19.77 -19.38 0.82
CA CYS A 347 -18.53 -19.46 1.58
C CYS A 347 -18.06 -20.91 1.78
N TRP A 348 -16.80 -21.15 1.46
CA TRP A 348 -16.09 -22.41 1.67
C TRP A 348 -14.82 -22.18 2.48
N LEU A 349 -14.53 -23.12 3.37
CA LEU A 349 -13.33 -23.13 4.21
C LEU A 349 -12.46 -24.30 3.80
N LEU A 350 -11.21 -24.00 3.49
CA LEU A 350 -10.15 -24.98 3.34
C LEU A 350 -9.27 -24.98 4.58
N THR A 351 -8.87 -26.16 5.03
CA THR A 351 -8.02 -26.35 6.20
C THR A 351 -6.90 -27.32 5.88
N GLN A 352 -5.67 -26.90 6.11
CA GLN A 352 -4.45 -27.67 5.93
C GLN A 352 -3.92 -28.10 7.31
N GLU A 353 -4.16 -29.38 7.63
CA GLU A 353 -3.51 -30.07 8.75
C GLU A 353 -2.57 -31.14 8.18
N LYS A 354 -2.84 -32.43 8.46
CA LYS A 354 -2.16 -33.56 7.81
C LYS A 354 -2.56 -33.71 6.34
N THR A 355 -3.82 -33.42 6.04
CA THR A 355 -4.41 -33.40 4.69
C THR A 355 -5.21 -32.12 4.53
N VAL A 356 -5.44 -31.70 3.28
CA VAL A 356 -6.35 -30.59 2.99
C VAL A 356 -7.79 -31.09 3.08
N THR A 357 -8.66 -30.35 3.76
CA THR A 357 -10.10 -30.59 3.78
C THR A 357 -10.86 -29.39 3.24
N LEU A 358 -12.02 -29.63 2.61
CA LEU A 358 -12.93 -28.60 2.12
C LEU A 358 -14.29 -28.75 2.81
N ALA A 359 -14.81 -27.66 3.38
CA ALA A 359 -16.12 -27.63 4.01
C ALA A 359 -16.85 -26.32 3.73
N ARG A 360 -18.19 -26.33 3.74
CA ARG A 360 -18.95 -25.07 3.75
C ARG A 360 -18.67 -24.31 5.04
N CYS A 361 -18.58 -22.99 4.95
CA CYS A 361 -18.49 -22.16 6.15
C CYS A 361 -19.75 -22.33 6.99
N ARG A 362 -19.58 -22.47 8.32
CA ARG A 362 -20.72 -22.41 9.23
C ARG A 362 -21.28 -20.99 9.20
N SER A 363 -22.59 -20.86 9.03
CA SER A 363 -23.30 -19.62 9.34
C SER A 363 -23.05 -19.35 10.83
N ASN A 364 -22.35 -18.26 11.12
CA ASN A 364 -22.27 -17.72 12.48
C ASN A 364 -23.60 -17.07 12.86
#